data_AF-A0A835XD07-F1
#
_entry.id   AF-A0A835XD07-F1
#
_cell.length_a   1.000
_cell.length_b   1.000
_cell.length_c   1.000
_cell.angle_alpha   90.00
_cell.angle_beta   90.00
_cell.angle_gamma   90.00
#
_symmetry.space_group_name_H-M   'P 1'
#
loop_
_entity.id
_entity.type
_entity.pdbx_description
1 polymer ?
#
loop_
_entity_poly.entity_id
_entity_poly.type
_entity_poly.pdbx_seq_one_letter_code
_entity_poly.pdbx_strand_id
1 'polypeptide(L)'
;MNKSVNTIALVTAAVLIGSLMSSSTSFAAEQESQTEIISIDGTIGIEKTTLSLFAPSDNTLPWGFVEGKIPNHVSDYPVIIQIYDSEGDAVHFAQTNVEDDGSYEYRFRVLSINDNQVTKIFEGDYSVKIFKVIYLNPGLLNQA
;
A
#
# COMPACT_ATOMS: atom_id res chain seq x y z
N MET A 1 16.02 -7.81 -64.42
CA MET A 1 16.39 -8.87 -63.47
C MET A 1 17.61 -8.38 -62.72
N ASN A 2 17.44 -7.94 -61.48
CA ASN A 2 18.48 -7.69 -60.46
C ASN A 2 17.73 -7.28 -59.20
N LYS A 3 17.50 -8.25 -58.31
CA LYS A 3 16.84 -8.03 -57.02
C LYS A 3 17.87 -7.39 -56.09
N SER A 4 17.71 -6.10 -55.80
CA SER A 4 18.46 -5.46 -54.71
C SER A 4 17.95 -6.05 -53.39
N VAL A 5 18.86 -6.70 -52.68
CA VAL A 5 18.60 -7.34 -51.38
C VAL A 5 18.34 -6.25 -50.35
N ASN A 6 17.16 -6.34 -49.72
CA ASN A 6 16.68 -5.42 -48.72
C ASN A 6 17.13 -5.93 -47.34
N THR A 7 18.30 -5.47 -46.86
CA THR A 7 18.77 -5.80 -45.52
C THR A 7 18.15 -4.82 -44.53
N ILE A 8 17.11 -5.27 -43.83
CA ILE A 8 16.49 -4.55 -42.72
C ILE A 8 17.52 -4.49 -41.59
N ALA A 9 18.18 -3.35 -41.44
CA ALA A 9 18.94 -3.05 -40.23
C ALA A 9 17.92 -2.78 -39.10
N LEU A 10 17.73 -3.77 -38.22
CA LEU A 10 17.09 -3.53 -36.92
C LEU A 10 18.03 -2.66 -36.09
N VAL A 11 17.81 -1.35 -36.14
CA VAL A 11 18.37 -0.43 -35.14
C VAL A 11 17.46 -0.53 -33.91
N THR A 12 17.82 -1.38 -32.96
CA THR A 12 17.28 -1.30 -31.60
C THR A 12 17.77 0.00 -30.98
N ALA A 13 17.00 1.07 -31.14
CA ALA A 13 17.14 2.26 -30.33
C ALA A 13 16.64 1.93 -28.92
N ALA A 14 17.54 1.47 -28.06
CA ALA A 14 17.31 1.49 -26.62
C ALA A 14 17.29 2.95 -26.19
N VAL A 15 16.10 3.56 -26.18
CA VAL A 15 15.89 4.87 -25.58
C VAL A 15 16.00 4.69 -24.07
N LEU A 16 17.20 4.88 -23.54
CA LEU A 16 17.42 5.16 -22.13
C LEU A 16 16.77 6.52 -21.84
N ILE A 17 15.52 6.50 -21.41
CA ILE A 17 14.90 7.68 -20.81
C ILE A 17 15.52 7.83 -19.43
N GLY A 18 16.64 8.56 -19.38
CA GLY A 18 17.19 9.09 -18.15
C GLY A 18 16.25 10.18 -17.63
N SER A 19 15.27 9.81 -16.82
CA SER A 19 14.56 10.79 -16.00
C SER A 19 15.44 11.17 -14.82
N LEU A 20 16.04 12.35 -14.87
CA LEU A 20 16.50 13.05 -13.67
C LEU A 20 15.28 13.25 -12.77
N MET A 21 15.25 12.59 -11.61
CA MET A 21 14.38 12.99 -10.52
C MET A 21 15.24 13.54 -9.41
N SER A 22 15.03 14.82 -9.15
CA SER A 22 15.60 15.65 -8.11
C SER A 22 15.45 14.96 -6.75
N SER A 23 16.55 14.82 -6.03
CA SER A 23 16.58 14.37 -4.64
C SER A 23 15.96 15.44 -3.74
N SER A 24 14.65 15.39 -3.54
CA SER A 24 14.05 15.92 -2.31
C SER A 24 14.44 14.97 -1.19
N THR A 25 15.37 15.38 -0.33
CA THR A 25 15.69 14.67 0.91
C THR A 25 14.45 14.70 1.82
N SER A 26 13.63 13.67 1.73
CA SER A 26 12.64 13.35 2.75
C SER A 26 13.32 12.50 3.82
N PHE A 27 13.14 12.85 5.10
CA PHE A 27 13.67 12.09 6.25
C PHE A 27 12.78 10.89 6.63
N ALA A 28 11.90 10.43 5.74
CA ALA A 28 11.23 9.15 5.86
C ALA A 28 12.07 8.10 5.14
N ALA A 29 12.49 7.05 5.85
CA ALA A 29 13.03 5.86 5.19
C ALA A 29 12.03 5.40 4.13
N GLU A 30 12.51 5.09 2.93
CA GLU A 30 11.69 4.54 1.85
C GLU A 30 11.17 3.19 2.32
N GLN A 31 9.91 3.15 2.77
CA GLN A 31 9.30 1.93 3.28
C GLN A 31 9.02 1.01 2.09
N GLU A 32 9.81 -0.05 1.96
CA GLU A 32 9.59 -1.06 0.93
C GLU A 32 8.20 -1.68 1.12
N SER A 33 7.26 -1.33 0.24
CA SER A 33 5.92 -1.90 0.23
C SER A 33 5.81 -2.97 -0.85
N GLN A 34 5.24 -4.12 -0.50
CA GLN A 34 4.92 -5.15 -1.47
C GLN A 34 3.42 -5.12 -1.78
N THR A 35 3.07 -4.86 -3.03
CA THR A 35 1.68 -4.81 -3.48
C THR A 35 1.40 -5.92 -4.49
N GLU A 36 0.31 -6.65 -4.28
CA GLU A 36 -0.23 -7.62 -5.23
C GLU A 36 -1.72 -7.37 -5.47
N ILE A 37 -2.20 -7.79 -6.64
CA ILE A 37 -3.62 -7.66 -7.02
C ILE A 37 -4.19 -9.06 -7.23
N ILE A 38 -5.32 -9.34 -6.57
CA ILE A 38 -6.08 -10.58 -6.69
C ILE A 38 -7.42 -10.23 -7.34
N SER A 39 -7.65 -10.69 -8.57
CA SER A 39 -8.92 -10.47 -9.27
C SER A 39 -10.07 -11.20 -8.56
N ILE A 40 -11.23 -10.53 -8.42
CA ILE A 40 -12.47 -11.15 -7.94
C ILE A 40 -13.29 -11.64 -9.14
N ASP A 41 -13.56 -10.74 -10.10
CA ASP A 41 -14.47 -11.02 -11.23
C ASP A 41 -14.00 -10.40 -12.57
N GLY A 42 -12.79 -9.84 -12.63
CA GLY A 42 -12.24 -9.17 -13.82
C GLY A 42 -12.64 -7.70 -13.97
N THR A 43 -13.60 -7.21 -13.17
CA THR A 43 -13.95 -5.78 -13.07
C THR A 43 -13.31 -5.17 -11.83
N ILE A 44 -13.40 -5.87 -10.70
CA ILE A 44 -12.81 -5.45 -9.42
C ILE A 44 -11.78 -6.47 -8.92
N GLY A 45 -10.86 -6.00 -8.09
CA GLY A 45 -9.84 -6.82 -7.46
C GLY A 45 -9.46 -6.33 -6.07
N ILE A 46 -8.86 -7.22 -5.29
CA ILE A 46 -8.27 -6.92 -4.00
C ILE A 46 -6.82 -6.53 -4.22
N GLU A 47 -6.48 -5.28 -3.92
CA GLU A 47 -5.11 -4.83 -3.78
C GLU A 47 -4.65 -5.09 -2.34
N LYS A 48 -3.66 -5.97 -2.17
CA LYS A 48 -3.02 -6.26 -0.88
C LYS A 48 -1.67 -5.56 -0.84
N THR A 49 -1.51 -4.61 0.08
CA THR A 49 -0.23 -3.96 0.38
C THR A 49 0.32 -4.49 1.70
N THR A 50 1.57 -4.93 1.72
CA THR A 50 2.29 -5.32 2.94
C THR A 50 3.34 -4.27 3.28
N LEU A 51 3.29 -3.75 4.51
CA LEU A 51 4.17 -2.72 5.07
C LEU A 51 4.86 -3.24 6.33
N SER A 52 6.03 -2.68 6.65
CA SER A 52 6.69 -2.88 7.95
C SER A 52 6.29 -1.74 8.90
N LEU A 53 6.02 -2.08 10.16
CA LEU A 53 5.76 -1.12 11.23
C LEU A 53 6.77 -1.37 12.35
N PHE A 54 7.52 -0.35 12.75
CA PHE A 54 8.36 -0.40 13.94
C PHE A 54 7.76 0.48 15.05
N ALA A 55 7.39 -0.14 16.17
CA ALA A 55 6.91 0.52 17.37
C ALA A 55 8.06 0.67 18.37
N PRO A 56 8.66 1.86 18.51
CA PRO A 56 9.85 2.02 19.35
C PRO A 56 9.51 1.85 20.83
N SER A 57 10.45 1.29 21.60
CA SER A 57 10.26 1.02 23.02
C SER A 57 10.16 2.28 23.87
N ASP A 58 10.56 3.45 23.38
CA ASP A 58 10.39 4.75 24.03
C ASP A 58 9.19 5.55 23.50
N ASN A 59 8.29 4.92 22.73
CA ASN A 59 7.10 5.59 22.22
C ASN A 59 6.24 6.16 23.36
N THR A 60 5.98 7.46 23.31
CA THR A 60 5.13 8.19 24.27
C THR A 60 3.74 8.51 23.71
N LEU A 61 3.53 8.34 22.40
CA LEU A 61 2.24 8.55 21.76
C LEU A 61 1.32 7.36 22.08
N PRO A 62 0.11 7.59 22.60
CA PRO A 62 -0.79 6.50 22.94
C PRO A 62 -1.57 5.95 21.73
N TRP A 63 -1.32 6.47 20.52
CA TRP A 63 -1.96 6.04 19.28
C TRP A 63 -0.94 5.82 18.15
N GLY A 64 -1.24 4.87 17.28
CA GLY A 64 -0.70 4.75 15.93
C GLY A 64 -1.83 4.89 14.90
N PHE A 65 -1.47 5.06 13.63
CA PHE A 65 -2.46 5.15 12.56
C PHE A 65 -1.96 4.48 11.27
N VAL A 66 -2.92 4.01 10.48
CA VAL A 66 -2.73 3.58 9.09
C VAL A 66 -3.64 4.45 8.24
N GLU A 67 -3.06 5.15 7.26
CA GLU A 67 -3.80 5.99 6.34
C GLU A 67 -3.38 5.72 4.90
N GLY A 68 -4.21 6.19 3.96
CA GLY A 68 -3.87 6.13 2.56
C GLY A 68 -4.96 6.69 1.67
N LYS A 69 -4.71 6.59 0.37
CA LYS A 69 -5.65 7.00 -0.68
C LYS A 69 -5.72 5.94 -1.76
N ILE A 70 -6.93 5.63 -2.19
CA ILE A 70 -7.24 4.60 -3.19
C ILE A 70 -7.76 5.32 -4.45
N PRO A 71 -6.95 5.50 -5.51
CA PRO A 71 -7.33 6.31 -6.66
C PRO A 71 -8.59 5.84 -7.40
N ASN A 72 -8.86 4.54 -7.37
CA ASN A 72 -9.89 3.83 -8.11
C ASN A 72 -10.69 2.91 -7.16
N HIS A 73 -11.06 3.44 -6.00
CA HIS A 73 -11.81 2.69 -4.99
C HIS A 73 -13.19 2.25 -5.51
N VAL A 74 -13.63 1.09 -5.02
CA VAL A 74 -15.02 0.64 -5.20
C VAL A 74 -15.81 1.05 -3.97
N SER A 75 -16.92 1.75 -4.16
CA SER A 75 -17.80 2.19 -3.07
C SER A 75 -18.33 1.01 -2.25
N ASP A 76 -18.68 1.26 -0.99
CA ASP A 76 -19.22 0.28 -0.04
C ASP A 76 -18.27 -0.85 0.38
N TYR A 77 -17.01 -0.83 -0.07
CA TYR A 77 -15.97 -1.74 0.42
C TYR A 77 -15.05 -1.05 1.43
N PRO A 78 -14.94 -1.57 2.67
CA PRO A 78 -14.01 -1.02 3.64
C PRO A 78 -12.57 -1.39 3.31
N VAL A 79 -11.61 -0.64 3.87
CA VAL A 79 -10.22 -1.11 3.98
C VAL A 79 -10.12 -2.07 5.14
N ILE A 80 -9.50 -3.22 4.91
CA ILE A 80 -9.20 -4.20 5.97
C ILE A 80 -7.72 -4.08 6.32
N ILE A 81 -7.42 -4.01 7.62
CA ILE A 81 -6.07 -3.89 8.16
C ILE A 81 -5.81 -5.08 9.08
N GLN A 82 -4.69 -5.75 8.86
CA GLN A 82 -4.22 -6.86 9.69
C GLN A 82 -2.78 -6.58 10.12
N ILE A 83 -2.48 -6.69 11.40
CA ILE A 83 -1.13 -6.51 11.94
C ILE A 83 -0.66 -7.84 12.51
N TYR A 84 0.55 -8.22 12.12
CA TYR A 84 1.23 -9.43 12.53
C TYR A 84 2.52 -9.08 13.26
N ASP A 85 2.84 -9.81 14.31
CA ASP A 85 4.14 -9.70 14.97
C ASP A 85 5.27 -10.39 14.16
N SER A 86 6.48 -10.38 14.72
CA SER A 86 7.66 -10.98 14.13
C SER A 86 7.64 -12.51 14.08
N GLU A 87 6.77 -13.17 14.86
CA GLU A 87 6.55 -14.63 14.82
C GLU A 87 5.52 -15.01 13.74
N GLY A 88 4.80 -14.02 13.20
CA GLY A 88 3.78 -14.18 12.18
C GLY A 88 2.37 -14.39 12.74
N ASP A 89 2.18 -14.16 14.04
CA ASP A 89 0.88 -14.24 14.70
C ASP A 89 0.10 -12.95 14.50
N ALA A 90 -1.21 -13.09 14.26
CA ALA A 90 -2.07 -11.95 14.05
C ALA A 90 -2.47 -11.32 15.39
N VAL A 91 -1.97 -10.12 15.64
CA VAL A 91 -2.15 -9.40 16.92
C VAL A 91 -3.24 -8.33 16.86
N HIS A 92 -3.63 -7.89 15.65
CA HIS A 92 -4.65 -6.85 15.48
C HIS A 92 -5.39 -6.96 14.15
N PHE A 93 -6.71 -6.74 14.20
CA PHE A 93 -7.59 -6.71 13.04
C PHE A 93 -8.47 -5.47 13.10
N ALA A 94 -8.63 -4.80 11.97
CA ALA A 94 -9.47 -3.63 11.87
C ALA A 94 -10.08 -3.46 10.50
N GLN A 95 -11.13 -2.66 10.45
CA GLN A 95 -11.74 -2.17 9.23
C GLN A 95 -12.00 -0.67 9.38
N THR A 96 -11.84 0.07 8.29
CA THR A 96 -12.22 1.48 8.23
C THR A 96 -12.92 1.77 6.91
N ASN A 97 -13.82 2.75 6.93
CA ASN A 97 -14.51 3.19 5.73
C ASN A 97 -13.55 3.93 4.79
N VAL A 98 -13.94 3.98 3.51
CA VAL A 98 -13.27 4.79 2.50
C VAL A 98 -14.18 5.98 2.20
N GLU A 99 -13.64 7.18 2.28
CA GLU A 99 -14.33 8.41 1.92
C GLU A 99 -14.55 8.49 0.39
N ASP A 100 -15.48 9.34 -0.07
CA ASP A 100 -15.81 9.48 -1.50
C ASP A 100 -14.60 9.83 -2.38
N ASP A 101 -13.57 10.46 -1.81
CA ASP A 101 -12.34 10.82 -2.51
C ASP A 101 -11.29 9.70 -2.52
N GLY A 102 -11.63 8.52 -1.98
CA GLY A 102 -10.77 7.36 -1.84
C GLY A 102 -9.84 7.39 -0.62
N SER A 103 -9.90 8.42 0.23
CA SER A 103 -9.08 8.49 1.44
C SER A 103 -9.60 7.56 2.53
N TYR A 104 -8.69 7.07 3.38
CA TYR A 104 -9.04 6.32 4.58
C TYR A 104 -8.01 6.59 5.67
N GLU A 105 -8.48 6.54 6.92
CA GLU A 105 -7.63 6.60 8.12
C GLU A 105 -8.17 5.59 9.14
N TYR A 106 -7.27 4.88 9.81
CA TYR A 106 -7.59 4.06 10.96
C TYR A 106 -6.60 4.33 12.08
N ARG A 107 -7.10 4.76 13.24
CA ARG A 107 -6.31 5.00 14.46
C ARG A 107 -6.49 3.84 15.44
N PHE A 108 -5.39 3.39 16.02
CA PHE A 108 -5.39 2.32 17.02
C PHE A 108 -4.53 2.71 18.23
N ARG A 109 -4.87 2.13 19.39
CA ARG A 109 -4.09 2.34 20.62
C ARG A 109 -2.81 1.52 20.56
N VAL A 110 -1.69 2.15 20.90
CA VAL A 110 -0.39 1.48 21.06
C VAL A 110 0.06 1.40 22.52
N LEU A 111 -0.56 2.21 23.38
CA LEU A 111 -0.40 2.19 24.83
C LEU A 111 -1.77 2.09 25.51
N SER A 112 -1.83 1.38 26.62
CA SER A 112 -2.94 1.38 27.57
C SER A 112 -2.47 1.98 28.90
N ILE A 113 -3.35 2.73 29.58
CA ILE A 113 -3.08 3.27 30.92
C ILE A 113 -4.19 2.76 31.84
N ASN A 114 -3.85 1.86 32.76
CA ASN A 114 -4.76 1.35 33.78
C ASN A 114 -4.11 1.60 35.15
N ASP A 115 -4.83 2.19 36.11
CA ASP A 115 -4.34 2.44 37.47
C ASP A 115 -2.93 3.07 37.55
N ASN A 116 -2.67 4.10 36.75
CA ASN A 116 -1.37 4.77 36.59
C ASN A 116 -0.22 3.89 36.04
N GLN A 117 -0.50 2.65 35.62
CA GLN A 117 0.44 1.77 34.94
C GLN A 117 0.28 1.89 33.43
N VAL A 118 1.39 2.18 32.74
CA VAL A 118 1.44 2.18 31.27
C VAL A 118 1.79 0.78 30.80
N THR A 119 0.90 0.18 30.00
CA THR A 119 1.14 -1.09 29.30
C THR A 119 1.30 -0.80 27.81
N LYS A 120 2.36 -1.31 27.20
CA LYS A 120 2.54 -1.23 25.75
C LYS A 120 1.78 -2.36 25.09
N ILE A 121 0.95 -2.00 24.11
CA ILE A 121 0.21 -2.96 23.28
C ILE A 121 1.07 -3.37 22.08
N PHE A 122 1.88 -2.45 21.57
CA PHE A 122 2.83 -2.70 20.49
C PHE A 122 4.23 -2.24 20.90
N GLU A 123 5.23 -3.09 20.67
CA GLU A 123 6.66 -2.81 20.83
C GLU A 123 7.47 -3.71 19.88
N GLY A 124 8.38 -3.13 19.10
CA GLY A 124 9.20 -3.85 18.12
C GLY A 124 8.64 -3.84 16.70
N ASP A 125 9.03 -4.84 15.91
CA ASP A 125 8.72 -4.95 14.48
C ASP A 125 7.42 -5.72 14.23
N TYR A 126 6.63 -5.21 13.28
CA TYR A 126 5.36 -5.78 12.85
C TYR A 126 5.24 -5.74 11.33
N SER A 127 4.42 -6.64 10.78
CA SER A 127 3.97 -6.60 9.40
C SER A 127 2.51 -6.17 9.34
N VAL A 128 2.22 -5.12 8.57
CA VAL A 128 0.87 -4.59 8.35
C VAL A 128 0.42 -4.98 6.95
N LYS A 129 -0.68 -5.73 6.85
CA LYS A 129 -1.35 -6.06 5.59
C LYS A 129 -2.60 -5.21 5.45
N ILE A 130 -2.69 -4.49 4.34
CA ILE A 130 -3.80 -3.60 4.01
C ILE A 130 -4.48 -4.16 2.75
N PHE A 131 -5.77 -4.44 2.84
CA PHE A 131 -6.57 -4.94 1.74
C PHE A 131 -7.57 -3.87 1.31
N LYS A 132 -7.54 -3.53 0.02
CA LYS A 132 -8.34 -2.49 -0.61
C LYS A 132 -9.07 -3.10 -1.80
N VAL A 133 -10.33 -2.75 -2.03
CA VAL A 133 -11.04 -3.16 -3.25
C VAL A 133 -10.94 -2.04 -4.27
N ILE A 134 -10.45 -2.37 -5.47
CA ILE A 134 -10.19 -1.43 -6.56
C ILE A 134 -10.84 -1.89 -7.86
N TYR A 135 -11.18 -0.94 -8.72
CA TYR A 135 -11.52 -1.24 -10.11
C TYR A 135 -10.25 -1.58 -10.91
N LEU A 136 -10.22 -2.71 -11.59
CA LEU A 136 -9.06 -3.14 -12.38
C LEU A 136 -8.88 -2.33 -13.67
N ASN A 137 -9.98 -1.82 -14.23
CA ASN A 137 -9.99 -1.08 -15.50
C ASN A 137 -10.83 0.22 -15.37
N PRO A 138 -10.38 1.21 -14.57
CA PRO A 138 -11.19 2.40 -14.27
C PRO A 138 -11.53 3.24 -15.51
N GLY A 139 -10.71 3.18 -16.57
CA GLY A 139 -10.97 3.88 -17.83
C GLY A 139 -12.15 3.34 -18.67
N LEU A 140 -12.68 2.16 -18.34
CA LEU A 140 -13.83 1.57 -19.04
C LEU A 140 -15.17 1.92 -18.39
N LEU A 141 -15.17 2.44 -17.16
CA LEU A 141 -16.39 2.81 -16.42
C LEU A 141 -17.03 4.10 -16.96
N ASN A 142 -16.26 4.97 -17.62
CA ASN A 142 -16.72 6.24 -18.18
C ASN A 142 -17.29 6.13 -19.61
N GLN A 143 -17.54 4.92 -20.11
CA GLN A 143 -17.98 4.66 -21.50
C GLN A 143 -19.33 3.92 -21.60
N ALA A 144 -20.05 3.78 -20.49
CA ALA A 144 -21.37 3.14 -20.42
C ALA A 144 -22.49 4.15 -20.19
#